data_AF-W4FPI1-F1
#
_entry.id   AF-W4FPI1-F1
#
_cell.length_a   1.000
_cell.length_b   1.000
_cell.length_c   1.000
_cell.angle_alpha   90.00
_cell.angle_beta   90.00
_cell.angle_gamma   90.00
#
_symmetry.space_group_name_H-M   'P 1'
#
loop_
_entity.id
_entity.type
_entity.pdbx_description
1 polymer ?
#
loop_
_entity_poly.entity_id
_entity_poly.type
_entity_poly.pdbx_seq_one_letter_code
_entity_poly.pdbx_strand_id
1 'polypeptide(L)'
;MSASTRAFKVAFRCTACGKCCTGKGGKVRVNAREVEAIADHLSTPTREFRRQFLRRHPGDDFDSIKQTPDDLQCIFLEGKQCSIYPVRPTQCQTYPFWPQQLISKYDWALTSKECEGVLLDRTSDADIVPNDRILKETVIHEVHRSGESMTYSEIESLVEELDPDMLHAFDQEVADKYRRDVVYEDEHVVVLDSFLDTLPPTRSLHFTDRLELVQSEVFLTPEGAVDHSYLSLDVHRGLSVALGFLQDDPPPSSPSPSAVATDPTWRVAMLGAGASVLPTFWQHVISRHRPVRIHVVEPSAAMLYAGTHFFDASDALVVHKQTGNAFVTTLLESSAELLDLVVVDVEDGTTHELLEHGDVLSAPPASMTSKEFLHNIRRVLGPRGVVAMNVIGHKPTGSLESAGGWDGLATRLATVFDQVWVLPLEANTLVFGVLGWPSHVLPPLSTTSLSDQEQVVQDIFDEFRPRMRRVH
;
A
#
# COMPACT_ATOMS: atom_id res chain seq x y z
N MET A 1 23.30 30.03 -17.33
CA MET A 1 23.08 28.57 -17.41
C MET A 1 23.49 27.97 -16.08
N SER A 2 22.58 27.98 -15.10
CA SER A 2 22.75 27.20 -13.87
C SER A 2 21.95 25.91 -14.06
N ALA A 3 22.59 24.78 -13.86
CA ALA A 3 22.01 23.46 -14.09
C ALA A 3 20.82 23.23 -13.16
N SER A 4 19.72 22.69 -13.68
CA SER A 4 18.65 22.15 -12.85
C SER A 4 19.21 21.12 -11.87
N THR A 5 18.71 21.16 -10.64
CA THR A 5 19.06 20.29 -9.52
C THR A 5 18.59 18.85 -9.72
N ARG A 6 17.79 18.56 -10.76
CA ARG A 6 17.22 17.24 -11.01
C ARG A 6 18.31 16.22 -11.39
N ALA A 7 18.41 15.15 -10.61
CA ALA A 7 19.44 14.11 -10.74
C ALA A 7 19.29 13.21 -11.99
N PHE A 8 18.21 13.35 -12.77
CA PHE A 8 17.93 12.55 -13.95
C PHE A 8 17.37 13.38 -15.11
N LYS A 9 17.56 12.88 -16.34
CA LYS A 9 17.02 13.52 -17.56
C LYS A 9 15.59 13.04 -17.81
N VAL A 10 14.70 13.98 -18.12
CA VAL A 10 13.31 13.74 -18.49
C VAL A 10 13.20 13.65 -20.01
N ALA A 11 12.63 12.57 -20.53
CA ALA A 11 12.41 12.36 -21.96
C ALA A 11 10.93 12.05 -22.24
N PHE A 12 10.30 12.86 -23.08
CA PHE A 12 8.86 12.78 -23.31
C PHE A 12 8.48 13.12 -24.75
N ARG A 13 7.63 12.29 -25.34
CA ARG A 13 7.01 12.52 -26.65
C ARG A 13 5.55 12.07 -26.64
N CYS A 14 4.63 13.03 -26.57
CA CYS A 14 3.20 12.74 -26.65
C CYS A 14 2.85 12.03 -27.97
N THR A 15 2.20 10.86 -27.88
CA THR A 15 1.72 10.06 -29.02
C THR A 15 0.25 10.31 -29.35
N ALA A 16 -0.40 11.25 -28.66
CA ALA A 16 -1.85 11.48 -28.72
C ALA A 16 -2.68 10.20 -28.44
N CYS A 17 -2.22 9.39 -27.48
CA CYS A 17 -2.84 8.10 -27.17
C CYS A 17 -4.16 8.19 -26.38
N GLY A 18 -4.42 9.32 -25.71
CA GLY A 18 -5.60 9.55 -24.86
C GLY A 18 -5.51 8.97 -23.45
N LYS A 19 -4.43 8.25 -23.09
CA LYS A 19 -4.28 7.57 -21.80
C LYS A 19 -4.33 8.50 -20.58
N CYS A 20 -3.88 9.76 -20.71
CA CYS A 20 -3.99 10.76 -19.64
C CYS A 20 -5.43 11.13 -19.27
N CYS A 21 -6.41 10.76 -20.10
CA CYS A 21 -7.84 10.94 -19.85
C CYS A 21 -8.52 9.65 -19.33
N THR A 22 -7.77 8.58 -19.10
CA THR A 22 -8.26 7.27 -18.63
C THR A 22 -7.71 6.96 -17.23
N GLY A 23 -8.34 6.01 -16.53
CA GLY A 23 -7.94 5.60 -15.18
C GLY A 23 -9.10 5.71 -14.20
N LYS A 24 -9.10 4.85 -13.19
CA LYS A 24 -10.15 4.83 -12.16
C LYS A 24 -9.96 5.99 -11.17
N GLY A 25 -11.00 6.75 -10.86
CA GLY A 25 -10.96 7.77 -9.81
C GLY A 25 -10.17 9.04 -10.18
N GLY A 26 -9.97 9.33 -11.47
CA GLY A 26 -9.31 10.54 -11.95
C GLY A 26 -9.97 11.83 -11.44
N LYS A 27 -9.15 12.75 -10.94
CA LYS A 27 -9.57 14.07 -10.43
C LYS A 27 -8.85 15.19 -11.18
N VAL A 28 -9.52 15.78 -12.18
CA VAL A 28 -9.03 16.96 -12.89
C VAL A 28 -9.61 18.22 -12.24
N ARG A 29 -8.83 18.92 -11.42
CA ARG A 29 -9.18 20.19 -10.78
C ARG A 29 -9.44 21.26 -11.83
N VAL A 30 -10.50 22.05 -11.60
CA VAL A 30 -10.81 23.25 -12.40
C VAL A 30 -11.10 24.44 -11.50
N ASN A 31 -10.61 25.62 -11.87
CA ASN A 31 -10.94 26.88 -11.21
C ASN A 31 -12.05 27.64 -11.95
N ALA A 32 -12.45 28.81 -11.44
CA ALA A 32 -13.58 29.56 -12.02
C ALA A 32 -13.31 30.05 -13.45
N ARG A 33 -12.08 30.51 -13.75
CA ARG A 33 -11.69 30.98 -15.11
C ARG A 33 -11.70 29.84 -16.12
N GLU A 34 -11.18 28.67 -15.75
CA GLU A 34 -11.21 27.49 -16.61
C GLU A 34 -12.63 27.02 -16.86
N VAL A 35 -13.47 27.05 -15.84
CA VAL A 35 -14.90 26.72 -15.97
C VAL A 35 -15.60 27.66 -16.94
N GLU A 36 -15.33 28.97 -16.89
CA GLU A 36 -15.85 29.94 -17.87
C GLU A 36 -15.34 29.63 -19.29
N ALA A 37 -14.03 29.42 -19.46
CA ALA A 37 -13.43 29.14 -20.76
C ALA A 37 -13.99 27.86 -21.41
N ILE A 38 -14.17 26.79 -20.65
CA ILE A 38 -14.74 25.53 -21.16
C ILE A 38 -16.22 25.71 -21.47
N ALA A 39 -16.98 26.39 -20.61
CA ALA A 39 -18.40 26.67 -20.82
C ALA A 39 -18.63 27.48 -22.11
N ASP A 40 -17.84 28.53 -22.35
CA ASP A 40 -17.88 29.34 -23.55
C ASP A 40 -17.53 28.52 -24.80
N HIS A 41 -16.49 27.69 -24.73
CA HIS A 41 -16.10 26.79 -25.83
C HIS A 41 -17.22 25.81 -26.21
N LEU A 42 -17.93 25.29 -25.21
CA LEU A 42 -19.08 24.39 -25.41
C LEU A 42 -20.40 25.13 -25.67
N SER A 43 -20.39 26.47 -25.76
CA SER A 43 -21.59 27.31 -25.90
C SER A 43 -22.68 26.97 -24.87
N THR A 44 -22.27 26.65 -23.64
CA THR A 44 -23.14 26.20 -22.55
C THR A 44 -23.07 27.21 -21.40
N PRO A 45 -24.19 27.66 -20.80
CA PRO A 45 -24.14 28.56 -19.66
C PRO A 45 -23.34 27.97 -18.49
N THR A 46 -22.48 28.76 -17.84
CA THR A 46 -21.58 28.31 -16.75
C THR A 46 -22.30 27.52 -15.65
N ARG A 47 -23.50 27.94 -15.25
CA ARG A 47 -24.33 27.24 -14.25
C ARG A 47 -24.72 25.83 -14.70
N GLU A 48 -25.05 25.68 -15.98
CA GLU A 48 -25.40 24.40 -16.57
C GLU A 48 -24.17 23.51 -16.73
N PHE A 49 -23.05 24.08 -17.19
CA PHE A 49 -21.77 23.39 -17.28
C PHE A 49 -21.35 22.79 -15.94
N ARG A 50 -21.36 23.60 -14.86
CA ARG A 50 -21.03 23.15 -13.51
C ARG A 50 -21.87 21.94 -13.08
N ARG A 51 -23.17 22.00 -13.30
CA ARG A 51 -24.10 20.91 -12.94
C ARG A 51 -23.86 19.64 -13.77
N GLN A 52 -23.63 19.78 -15.07
CA GLN A 52 -23.53 18.66 -15.99
C GLN A 52 -22.15 17.97 -15.92
N PHE A 53 -21.08 18.75 -15.89
CA PHE A 53 -19.72 18.24 -16.13
C PHE A 53 -18.80 18.27 -14.92
N LEU A 54 -19.16 18.92 -13.81
CA LEU A 54 -18.31 18.99 -12.62
C LEU A 54 -18.85 18.19 -11.43
N ARG A 55 -17.94 17.69 -10.61
CA ARG A 55 -18.20 17.04 -9.33
C ARG A 55 -17.23 17.57 -8.27
N ARG A 56 -17.67 17.57 -7.02
CA ARG A 56 -16.80 17.80 -5.86
C ARG A 56 -16.80 16.55 -5.01
N HIS A 57 -15.62 16.04 -4.68
CA HIS A 57 -15.52 14.88 -3.80
C HIS A 57 -15.62 15.33 -2.32
N PRO A 58 -16.08 14.45 -1.42
CA PRO A 58 -16.03 14.74 0.01
C PRO A 58 -14.60 15.08 0.45
N GLY A 59 -14.44 16.18 1.19
CA GLY A 59 -13.14 16.66 1.67
C GLY A 59 -12.37 17.57 0.71
N ASP A 60 -12.73 17.60 -0.58
CA ASP A 60 -12.08 18.48 -1.56
C ASP A 60 -12.64 19.92 -1.44
N ASP A 61 -11.76 20.92 -1.51
CA ASP A 61 -12.11 22.34 -1.55
C ASP A 61 -12.34 22.88 -2.98
N PHE A 62 -12.25 22.01 -3.98
CA PHE A 62 -12.27 22.35 -5.40
C PHE A 62 -13.26 21.53 -6.21
N ASP A 63 -13.64 22.04 -7.39
CA ASP A 63 -14.42 21.28 -8.36
C ASP A 63 -13.48 20.50 -9.30
N SER A 64 -13.92 19.31 -9.68
CA SER A 64 -13.23 18.45 -10.63
C SER A 64 -14.14 18.09 -11.81
N ILE A 65 -13.54 17.82 -12.98
CA ILE A 65 -14.29 17.28 -14.12
C ILE A 65 -14.80 15.87 -13.78
N LYS A 66 -16.05 15.59 -14.11
CA LYS A 66 -16.66 14.26 -13.96
C LYS A 66 -15.96 13.24 -14.85
N GLN A 67 -15.89 12.02 -14.34
CA GLN A 67 -15.64 10.85 -15.16
C GLN A 67 -16.94 10.27 -15.71
N THR A 68 -16.82 9.30 -16.60
CA THR A 68 -17.91 8.43 -17.05
C THR A 68 -18.58 7.71 -15.87
N PRO A 69 -19.81 7.20 -16.04
CA PRO A 69 -20.54 6.53 -14.94
C PRO A 69 -19.81 5.32 -14.31
N ASP A 70 -18.95 4.65 -15.07
CA ASP A 70 -18.09 3.55 -14.58
C ASP A 70 -16.80 4.04 -13.91
N ASP A 71 -16.57 5.35 -13.87
CA ASP A 71 -15.43 6.05 -13.29
C ASP A 71 -14.07 5.71 -13.95
N LEU A 72 -14.07 5.22 -15.20
CA LEU A 72 -12.87 4.74 -15.88
C LEU A 72 -12.20 5.76 -16.83
N GLN A 73 -12.90 6.84 -17.21
CA GLN A 73 -12.33 7.87 -18.10
C GLN A 73 -13.00 9.23 -17.91
N CYS A 74 -12.32 10.30 -18.34
CA CYS A 74 -12.86 11.66 -18.36
C CYS A 74 -14.07 11.75 -19.30
N ILE A 75 -15.10 12.51 -18.89
CA ILE A 75 -16.32 12.70 -19.70
C ILE A 75 -16.09 13.37 -21.06
N PHE A 76 -14.96 14.10 -21.22
CA PHE A 76 -14.57 14.77 -22.47
C PHE A 76 -13.64 13.92 -23.35
N LEU A 77 -13.41 12.65 -23.03
CA LEU A 77 -12.64 11.75 -23.90
C LEU A 77 -13.54 11.19 -25.02
N GLU A 78 -13.23 11.54 -26.26
CA GLU A 78 -13.87 11.01 -27.46
C GLU A 78 -12.87 10.17 -28.26
N GLY A 79 -13.00 8.85 -28.18
CA GLY A 79 -12.02 7.91 -28.74
C GLY A 79 -10.65 8.08 -28.07
N LYS A 80 -9.70 8.71 -28.77
CA LYS A 80 -8.36 9.04 -28.24
C LYS A 80 -8.12 10.55 -28.08
N GLN A 81 -9.14 11.37 -28.35
CA GLN A 81 -9.01 12.82 -28.40
C GLN A 81 -9.86 13.48 -27.32
N CYS A 82 -9.33 14.53 -26.72
CA CYS A 82 -10.09 15.36 -25.78
C CYS A 82 -10.99 16.31 -26.58
N SER A 83 -12.31 16.27 -26.37
CA SER A 83 -13.25 17.14 -27.08
C SER A 83 -13.13 18.62 -26.72
N ILE A 84 -12.50 18.92 -25.58
CA ILE A 84 -12.19 20.29 -25.13
C ILE A 84 -10.69 20.62 -25.26
N TYR A 85 -9.95 19.95 -26.16
CA TYR A 85 -8.48 20.08 -26.29
C TYR A 85 -7.95 21.53 -26.26
N PRO A 86 -8.56 22.51 -26.98
CA PRO A 86 -8.07 23.89 -27.00
C PRO A 86 -8.23 24.66 -25.68
N VAL A 87 -9.14 24.21 -24.81
CA VAL A 87 -9.47 24.87 -23.53
C VAL A 87 -9.28 23.92 -22.35
N ARG A 88 -8.35 22.96 -22.48
CA ARG A 88 -8.06 22.01 -21.41
C ARG A 88 -7.66 22.73 -20.13
N PRO A 89 -8.08 22.25 -18.95
CA PRO A 89 -7.59 22.76 -17.68
C PRO A 89 -6.06 22.71 -17.58
N THR A 90 -5.49 23.58 -16.78
CA THR A 90 -4.05 23.71 -16.53
C THR A 90 -3.44 22.39 -16.11
N GLN A 91 -4.08 21.65 -15.19
CA GLN A 91 -3.64 20.30 -14.79
C GLN A 91 -3.48 19.35 -16.00
N CYS A 92 -4.39 19.41 -16.98
CA CYS A 92 -4.31 18.59 -18.19
C CYS A 92 -3.26 19.09 -19.19
N GLN A 93 -2.97 20.40 -19.20
CA GLN A 93 -1.96 20.98 -20.10
C GLN A 93 -0.54 20.70 -19.61
N THR A 94 -0.31 20.73 -18.30
CA THR A 94 1.01 20.51 -17.70
C THR A 94 1.40 19.03 -17.58
N TYR A 95 0.51 18.09 -17.92
CA TYR A 95 0.84 16.65 -17.91
C TYR A 95 1.88 16.30 -18.98
N PRO A 96 2.93 15.49 -18.69
CA PRO A 96 3.21 14.76 -17.45
C PRO A 96 4.30 15.43 -16.57
N PHE A 97 4.34 16.75 -16.52
CA PHE A 97 5.35 17.51 -15.77
C PHE A 97 4.85 17.94 -14.38
N TRP A 98 3.96 17.14 -13.78
CA TRP A 98 3.51 17.39 -12.42
C TRP A 98 4.65 17.14 -11.43
N PRO A 99 4.80 17.95 -10.36
CA PRO A 99 5.90 17.81 -9.41
C PRO A 99 6.10 16.37 -8.91
N GLN A 100 5.01 15.66 -8.61
CA GLN A 100 5.03 14.30 -8.06
C GLN A 100 5.63 13.28 -9.03
N GLN A 101 5.51 13.51 -10.34
CA GLN A 101 6.06 12.64 -11.39
C GLN A 101 7.55 12.90 -11.64
N LEU A 102 8.05 14.03 -11.14
CA LEU A 102 9.38 14.57 -11.43
C LEU A 102 10.33 14.52 -10.22
N ILE A 103 9.88 13.98 -9.08
CA ILE A 103 10.65 13.85 -7.85
C ILE A 103 11.90 12.99 -8.10
N SER A 104 11.73 11.83 -8.75
CA SER A 104 12.83 10.92 -9.02
C SER A 104 12.67 10.14 -10.32
N LYS A 105 13.74 9.47 -10.76
CA LYS A 105 13.69 8.51 -11.88
C LYS A 105 12.65 7.42 -11.64
N TYR A 106 12.44 7.05 -10.38
CA TYR A 106 11.42 6.07 -9.98
C TYR A 106 10.00 6.59 -10.25
N ASP A 107 9.67 7.83 -9.89
CA ASP A 107 8.35 8.40 -10.17
C ASP A 107 8.11 8.58 -11.68
N TRP A 108 9.17 8.89 -12.43
CA TRP A 108 9.13 8.92 -13.89
C TRP A 108 8.88 7.53 -14.50
N ALA A 109 9.50 6.49 -13.93
CA ALA A 109 9.26 5.09 -14.29
C ALA A 109 7.81 4.66 -14.01
N LEU A 110 7.24 5.05 -12.88
CA LEU A 110 5.81 4.82 -12.57
C LEU A 110 4.92 5.51 -13.59
N THR A 111 5.18 6.78 -13.90
CA THR A 111 4.42 7.56 -14.89
C THR A 111 4.45 6.90 -16.29
N SER A 112 5.54 6.22 -16.63
CA SER A 112 5.65 5.49 -17.92
C SER A 112 4.69 4.31 -18.06
N LYS A 113 4.22 3.74 -16.94
CA LYS A 113 3.19 2.68 -16.97
C LYS A 113 1.84 3.22 -17.43
N GLU A 114 1.58 4.50 -17.18
CA GLU A 114 0.33 5.17 -17.54
C GLU A 114 0.43 5.92 -18.87
N CYS A 115 1.63 6.34 -19.28
CA CYS A 115 1.85 7.08 -20.52
C CYS A 115 3.01 6.52 -21.35
N GLU A 116 2.69 5.97 -22.53
CA GLU A 116 3.70 5.49 -23.49
C GLU A 116 4.57 6.59 -24.09
N GLY A 117 4.20 7.87 -23.88
CA GLY A 117 5.02 9.01 -24.29
C GLY A 117 6.17 9.30 -23.33
N VAL A 118 6.13 8.76 -22.11
CA VAL A 118 7.19 8.88 -21.10
C VAL A 118 8.27 7.85 -21.40
N LEU A 119 9.47 8.31 -21.73
CA LEU A 119 10.57 7.48 -22.21
C LEU A 119 11.59 7.26 -21.09
N LEU A 120 11.86 6.00 -20.76
CA LEU A 120 12.89 5.62 -19.78
C LEU A 120 14.25 5.42 -20.47
N ASP A 121 14.22 4.72 -21.60
CA ASP A 121 15.38 4.51 -22.46
C ASP A 121 15.31 5.45 -23.66
N ARG A 122 16.08 6.54 -23.57
CA ARG A 122 16.18 7.53 -24.65
C ARG A 122 16.64 6.85 -25.94
N THR A 123 15.93 7.11 -27.03
CA THR A 123 16.36 6.68 -28.38
C THR A 123 17.04 7.80 -29.15
N SER A 124 16.86 9.06 -28.72
CA SER A 124 17.46 10.27 -29.30
C SER A 124 17.52 11.42 -28.29
N ASP A 125 18.48 12.33 -28.46
CA ASP A 125 18.55 13.57 -27.67
C ASP A 125 17.37 14.52 -27.97
N ALA A 126 16.70 14.36 -29.11
CA ALA A 126 15.54 15.16 -29.48
C ALA A 126 14.31 14.94 -28.57
N ASP A 127 14.26 13.80 -27.87
CA ASP A 127 13.18 13.49 -26.94
C ASP A 127 13.44 14.06 -25.53
N ILE A 128 14.65 14.58 -25.26
CA ILE A 128 14.98 15.18 -23.97
C ILE A 128 14.24 16.51 -23.83
N VAL A 129 13.47 16.62 -22.77
CA VAL A 129 12.74 17.86 -22.46
C VAL A 129 13.73 18.84 -21.82
N PRO A 130 13.86 20.07 -22.36
CA PRO A 130 14.69 21.10 -21.76
C PRO A 130 14.26 21.43 -20.31
N ASN A 131 15.23 21.63 -19.41
CA ASN A 131 14.95 21.84 -17.99
C ASN A 131 14.13 23.12 -17.71
N ASP A 132 14.36 24.18 -18.48
CA ASP A 132 13.59 25.42 -18.44
C ASP A 132 12.12 25.20 -18.80
N ARG A 133 11.84 24.34 -19.79
CA ARG A 133 10.47 23.93 -20.10
C ARG A 133 9.85 23.17 -18.94
N ILE A 134 10.57 22.20 -18.36
CA ILE A 134 10.02 21.41 -17.24
C ILE A 134 9.70 22.33 -16.05
N LEU A 135 10.64 23.22 -15.71
CA LEU A 135 10.47 24.17 -14.61
C LEU A 135 9.26 25.09 -14.84
N LYS A 136 9.09 25.60 -16.06
CA LYS A 136 7.91 26.40 -16.45
C LYS A 136 6.61 25.63 -16.19
N GLU A 137 6.50 24.40 -16.67
CA GLU A 137 5.29 23.57 -16.55
C GLU A 137 5.01 23.19 -15.08
N THR A 138 6.04 22.91 -14.29
CA THR A 138 5.94 22.63 -12.86
C THR A 138 5.45 23.85 -12.08
N VAL A 139 5.98 25.05 -12.36
CA VAL A 139 5.53 26.31 -11.74
C VAL A 139 4.08 26.58 -12.09
N ILE A 140 3.70 26.46 -13.37
CA ILE A 140 2.32 26.65 -13.82
C ILE A 140 1.37 25.70 -13.08
N HIS A 141 1.76 24.42 -12.93
CA HIS A 141 0.97 23.43 -12.20
C HIS A 141 0.77 23.81 -10.73
N GLU A 142 1.82 24.24 -10.04
CA GLU A 142 1.73 24.57 -8.61
C GLU A 142 0.97 25.87 -8.34
N VAL A 143 1.09 26.88 -9.21
CA VAL A 143 0.25 28.10 -9.14
C VAL A 143 -1.23 27.75 -9.35
N HIS A 144 -1.55 26.82 -10.24
CA HIS A 144 -2.92 26.33 -10.38
C HIS A 144 -3.41 25.57 -9.14
N ARG A 145 -2.54 24.74 -8.55
CA ARG A 145 -2.83 23.95 -7.36
C ARG A 145 -3.02 24.80 -6.11
N SER A 146 -2.36 25.95 -6.00
CA SER A 146 -2.51 26.89 -4.88
C SER A 146 -3.93 27.50 -4.77
N GLY A 147 -4.74 27.36 -5.83
CA GLY A 147 -6.12 27.82 -5.86
C GLY A 147 -6.32 29.18 -6.53
N GLU A 148 -5.26 29.75 -7.10
CA GLU A 148 -5.39 30.95 -7.93
C GLU A 148 -6.33 30.71 -9.11
N SER A 149 -7.26 31.63 -9.30
CA SER A 149 -8.28 31.52 -10.34
C SER A 149 -7.78 32.12 -11.64
N MET A 150 -6.91 31.38 -12.34
CA MET A 150 -6.25 31.76 -13.60
C MET A 150 -6.25 30.61 -14.61
N THR A 151 -6.28 30.91 -15.91
CA THR A 151 -6.07 29.89 -16.96
C THR A 151 -4.58 29.61 -17.15
N TYR A 152 -4.24 28.48 -17.79
CA TYR A 152 -2.86 28.15 -18.17
C TYR A 152 -2.16 29.33 -18.87
N SER A 153 -2.80 29.95 -19.87
CA SER A 153 -2.20 31.06 -20.64
C SER A 153 -1.95 32.31 -19.81
N GLU A 154 -2.82 32.57 -18.81
CA GLU A 154 -2.65 33.69 -17.90
C GLU A 154 -1.45 33.45 -16.96
N ILE A 155 -1.32 32.22 -16.43
CA ILE A 155 -0.18 31.84 -15.58
C ILE A 155 1.11 31.83 -16.41
N GLU A 156 1.07 31.29 -17.63
CA GLU A 156 2.19 31.28 -18.56
C GLU A 156 2.73 32.69 -18.84
N SER A 157 1.83 33.65 -19.08
CA SER A 157 2.21 35.05 -19.29
C SER A 157 2.90 35.64 -18.07
N LEU A 158 2.40 35.36 -16.86
CA LEU A 158 3.06 35.79 -15.62
C LEU A 158 4.44 35.14 -15.46
N VAL A 159 4.56 33.84 -15.74
CA VAL A 159 5.81 33.10 -15.60
C VAL A 159 6.88 33.60 -16.58
N GLU A 160 6.50 34.04 -17.78
CA GLU A 160 7.41 34.66 -18.75
C GLU A 160 7.95 36.03 -18.31
N GLU A 161 7.24 36.71 -17.42
CA GLU A 161 7.66 37.99 -16.82
C GLU A 161 8.49 37.80 -15.52
N LEU A 162 8.56 36.58 -14.97
CA LEU A 162 9.31 36.30 -13.75
C LEU A 162 10.83 36.38 -13.98
N ASP A 163 11.52 36.92 -12.97
CA ASP A 163 12.97 36.85 -12.89
C ASP A 163 13.43 35.37 -12.84
N PRO A 164 14.41 34.95 -13.66
CA PRO A 164 14.97 33.60 -13.60
C PRO A 164 15.41 33.15 -12.20
N ASP A 165 15.83 34.07 -11.33
CA ASP A 165 16.23 33.76 -9.96
C ASP A 165 15.03 33.32 -9.10
N MET A 166 13.84 33.86 -9.35
CA MET A 166 12.61 33.42 -8.66
C MET A 166 12.19 32.01 -9.07
N LEU A 167 12.35 31.66 -10.36
CA LEU A 167 12.09 30.31 -10.84
C LEU A 167 13.06 29.30 -10.23
N HIS A 168 14.32 29.69 -10.05
CA HIS A 168 15.31 28.83 -9.40
C HIS A 168 15.02 28.64 -7.89
N ALA A 169 14.61 29.70 -7.19
CA ALA A 169 14.19 29.61 -5.80
C ALA A 169 12.98 28.66 -5.64
N PHE A 170 12.04 28.69 -6.58
CA PHE A 170 10.91 27.77 -6.61
C PHE A 170 11.33 26.31 -6.84
N ASP A 171 12.27 26.05 -7.77
CA ASP A 171 12.81 24.69 -8.00
C ASP A 171 13.45 24.12 -6.73
N GLN A 172 14.17 24.96 -5.97
CA GLN A 172 14.75 24.58 -4.69
C GLN A 172 13.69 24.27 -3.64
N GLU A 173 12.66 25.11 -3.51
CA GLU A 173 11.56 24.89 -2.56
C GLU A 173 10.81 23.57 -2.84
N VAL A 174 10.55 23.26 -4.12
CA VAL A 174 9.91 21.99 -4.52
C VAL A 174 10.82 20.81 -4.20
N ALA A 175 12.13 20.91 -4.46
CA ALA A 175 13.09 19.86 -4.15
C ALA A 175 13.26 19.62 -2.65
N ASP A 176 13.15 20.67 -1.82
CA ASP A 176 13.20 20.58 -0.37
C ASP A 176 11.93 19.93 0.21
N LYS A 177 10.77 20.17 -0.42
CA LYS A 177 9.48 19.58 -0.02
C LYS A 177 9.33 18.13 -0.47
N TYR A 178 9.81 17.80 -1.66
CA TYR A 178 9.58 16.50 -2.28
C TYR A 178 10.90 15.87 -2.68
N ARG A 179 11.38 14.93 -1.88
CA ARG A 179 12.61 14.20 -2.13
C ARG A 179 12.37 12.70 -2.03
N ARG A 180 12.97 11.95 -2.97
CA ARG A 180 13.12 10.50 -2.87
C ARG A 180 14.58 10.14 -3.07
N ASP A 181 15.11 9.38 -2.12
CA ASP A 181 16.50 8.93 -2.14
C ASP A 181 16.52 7.41 -2.33
N VAL A 182 17.19 6.94 -3.38
CA VAL A 182 17.45 5.50 -3.57
C VAL A 182 18.55 5.09 -2.60
N VAL A 183 18.19 4.37 -1.55
CA VAL A 183 19.14 3.88 -0.53
C VAL A 183 19.81 2.60 -0.99
N TYR A 184 19.11 1.78 -1.78
CA TYR A 184 19.62 0.54 -2.33
C TYR A 184 18.85 0.13 -3.59
N GLU A 185 19.54 -0.44 -4.58
CA GLU A 185 18.94 -1.00 -5.79
C GLU A 185 19.80 -2.18 -6.26
N ASP A 186 19.17 -3.32 -6.54
CA ASP A 186 19.76 -4.43 -7.29
C ASP A 186 18.83 -4.91 -8.41
N GLU A 187 19.08 -6.07 -9.00
CA GLU A 187 18.25 -6.59 -10.09
C GLU A 187 16.83 -7.01 -9.65
N HIS A 188 16.58 -7.18 -8.35
CA HIS A 188 15.34 -7.71 -7.79
C HIS A 188 14.54 -6.69 -6.98
N VAL A 189 15.22 -5.86 -6.17
CA VAL A 189 14.56 -4.92 -5.24
C VAL A 189 15.15 -3.51 -5.31
N VAL A 190 14.31 -2.53 -4.98
CA VAL A 190 14.70 -1.15 -4.74
C VAL A 190 14.19 -0.70 -3.37
N VAL A 191 15.04 0.01 -2.63
CA VAL A 191 14.73 0.61 -1.33
C VAL A 191 14.86 2.12 -1.43
N LEU A 192 13.79 2.82 -1.01
CA LEU A 192 13.63 4.25 -1.22
C LEU A 192 13.28 4.93 0.10
N ASP A 193 13.95 6.03 0.42
CA ASP A 193 13.52 6.97 1.45
C ASP A 193 12.69 8.08 0.80
N SER A 194 11.51 8.35 1.34
CA SER A 194 10.56 9.36 0.84
C SER A 194 10.37 10.47 1.87
N PHE A 195 10.58 11.71 1.44
CA PHE A 195 10.35 12.93 2.22
C PHE A 195 9.34 13.78 1.46
N LEU A 196 8.08 13.79 1.93
CA LEU A 196 6.95 14.33 1.18
C LEU A 196 6.19 15.37 2.01
N ASP A 197 6.65 16.62 1.96
CA ASP A 197 6.04 17.81 2.55
C ASP A 197 5.65 17.60 4.02
N THR A 198 4.36 17.60 4.35
CA THR A 198 3.87 17.44 5.73
C THR A 198 3.75 15.98 6.18
N LEU A 199 4.04 15.01 5.31
CA LEU A 199 3.96 13.59 5.65
C LEU A 199 5.21 13.14 6.40
N PRO A 200 5.08 12.23 7.38
CA PRO A 200 6.23 11.60 8.02
C PRO A 200 7.13 10.94 6.96
N PRO A 201 8.47 11.01 7.11
CA PRO A 201 9.37 10.35 6.20
C PRO A 201 9.22 8.83 6.31
N THR A 202 9.26 8.13 5.18
CA THR A 202 9.16 6.67 5.12
C THR A 202 10.32 6.06 4.36
N ARG A 203 10.62 4.81 4.69
CA ARG A 203 11.45 3.92 3.87
C ARG A 203 10.59 2.80 3.33
N SER A 204 10.58 2.61 2.01
CA SER A 204 9.78 1.59 1.33
C SER A 204 10.65 0.66 0.48
N LEU A 205 10.23 -0.59 0.38
CA LEU A 205 10.82 -1.61 -0.48
C LEU A 205 9.85 -1.98 -1.59
N HIS A 206 10.36 -2.08 -2.81
CA HIS A 206 9.61 -2.46 -4.01
C HIS A 206 10.37 -3.51 -4.82
N PHE A 207 9.66 -4.34 -5.58
CA PHE A 207 10.29 -5.14 -6.63
C PHE A 207 10.60 -4.27 -7.85
N THR A 208 11.73 -4.53 -8.52
CA THR A 208 12.15 -3.77 -9.72
C THR A 208 11.19 -3.90 -10.89
N ASP A 209 10.45 -5.01 -11.00
CA ASP A 209 9.45 -5.25 -12.04
C ASP A 209 8.05 -4.69 -11.69
N ARG A 210 7.80 -4.41 -10.41
CA ARG A 210 6.51 -3.99 -9.85
C ARG A 210 6.66 -2.83 -8.86
N LEU A 211 7.29 -1.75 -9.34
CA LEU A 211 7.55 -0.53 -8.57
C LEU A 211 6.30 0.04 -7.87
N GLU A 212 5.13 -0.03 -8.48
CA GLU A 212 3.84 0.42 -7.96
C GLU A 212 3.38 -0.32 -6.70
N LEU A 213 3.95 -1.49 -6.39
CA LEU A 213 3.58 -2.31 -5.24
C LEU A 213 4.62 -2.21 -4.13
N VAL A 214 4.26 -1.50 -3.06
CA VAL A 214 5.03 -1.47 -1.80
C VAL A 214 4.99 -2.86 -1.16
N GLN A 215 6.17 -3.48 -0.98
CA GLN A 215 6.32 -4.79 -0.34
C GLN A 215 6.54 -4.67 1.17
N SER A 216 7.19 -3.59 1.61
CA SER A 216 7.43 -3.29 3.02
C SER A 216 7.63 -1.79 3.17
N GLU A 217 7.17 -1.23 4.27
CA GLU A 217 7.36 0.19 4.57
C GLU A 217 7.51 0.39 6.08
N VAL A 218 8.36 1.36 6.46
CA VAL A 218 8.57 1.81 7.83
C VAL A 218 8.62 3.34 7.87
N PHE A 219 8.27 3.91 9.02
CA PHE A 219 8.54 5.32 9.29
C PHE A 219 10.02 5.53 9.64
N LEU A 220 10.51 6.73 9.36
CA LEU A 220 11.85 7.16 9.73
C LEU A 220 11.79 8.24 10.81
N THR A 221 12.77 8.20 11.71
CA THR A 221 13.09 9.30 12.62
C THR A 221 13.66 10.51 11.84
N PRO A 222 13.69 11.72 12.42
CA PRO A 222 14.35 12.87 11.79
C PRO A 222 15.82 12.61 11.42
N GLU A 223 16.49 11.71 12.15
CA GLU A 223 17.87 11.30 11.90
C GLU A 223 18.00 10.24 10.78
N GLY A 224 16.89 9.76 10.20
CA GLY A 224 16.86 8.77 9.12
C GLY A 224 16.98 7.31 9.58
N ALA A 225 16.90 7.04 10.88
CA ALA A 225 16.83 5.68 11.43
C ALA A 225 15.38 5.15 11.40
N VAL A 226 15.22 3.82 11.34
CA VAL A 226 13.91 3.17 11.37
C VAL A 226 13.20 3.45 12.70
N ASP A 227 11.97 3.95 12.63
CA ASP A 227 11.12 4.11 13.81
C ASP A 227 10.30 2.84 14.05
N HIS A 228 10.71 2.05 15.04
CA HIS A 228 10.02 0.81 15.44
C HIS A 228 8.76 1.05 16.29
N SER A 229 8.43 2.32 16.60
CA SER A 229 7.28 2.63 17.45
C SER A 229 5.95 2.47 16.72
N TYR A 230 5.94 2.45 15.39
CA TYR A 230 4.71 2.39 14.59
C TYR A 230 4.85 1.46 13.39
N LEU A 231 3.74 0.85 12.99
CA LEU A 231 3.61 0.14 11.71
C LEU A 231 2.94 1.08 10.70
N SER A 232 3.55 1.26 9.52
CA SER A 232 2.98 2.14 8.49
C SER A 232 1.80 1.50 7.74
N LEU A 233 1.85 0.18 7.53
CA LEU A 233 0.86 -0.54 6.73
C LEU A 233 -0.31 -1.06 7.58
N ASP A 234 -1.53 -0.71 7.19
CA ASP A 234 -2.76 -1.18 7.84
C ASP A 234 -2.90 -2.70 7.84
N VAL A 235 -2.38 -3.40 6.82
CA VAL A 235 -2.32 -4.87 6.80
C VAL A 235 -1.50 -5.41 7.97
N HIS A 236 -0.32 -4.85 8.25
CA HIS A 236 0.53 -5.26 9.37
C HIS A 236 -0.11 -4.94 10.72
N ARG A 237 -0.76 -3.77 10.83
CA ARG A 237 -1.52 -3.37 12.02
C ARG A 237 -2.68 -4.34 12.26
N GLY A 238 -3.50 -4.61 11.24
CA GLY A 238 -4.62 -5.56 11.34
C GLY A 238 -4.17 -6.99 11.66
N LEU A 239 -3.06 -7.47 11.10
CA LEU A 239 -2.51 -8.80 11.42
C LEU A 239 -2.10 -8.92 12.89
N SER A 240 -1.68 -7.81 13.51
CA SER A 240 -1.35 -7.76 14.95
C SER A 240 -2.54 -8.04 15.86
N VAL A 241 -3.77 -7.90 15.37
CA VAL A 241 -4.98 -8.27 16.14
C VAL A 241 -5.04 -9.79 16.40
N ALA A 242 -4.35 -10.61 15.61
CA ALA A 242 -4.22 -12.05 15.85
C ALA A 242 -3.62 -12.38 17.22
N LEU A 243 -2.77 -11.51 17.76
CA LEU A 243 -2.15 -11.68 19.08
C LEU A 243 -3.18 -11.74 20.21
N GLY A 244 -4.39 -11.19 20.01
CA GLY A 244 -5.46 -11.19 21.00
C GLY A 244 -6.07 -12.57 21.25
N PHE A 245 -5.89 -13.48 20.30
CA PHE A 245 -6.28 -14.89 20.45
C PHE A 245 -5.21 -15.71 21.18
N LEU A 246 -3.99 -15.19 21.31
CA LEU A 246 -2.90 -15.81 22.06
C LEU A 246 -3.03 -15.40 23.53
N GLN A 247 -4.03 -15.91 24.25
CA GLN A 247 -4.13 -15.67 25.69
C GLN A 247 -3.51 -16.83 26.47
N ASP A 248 -2.74 -16.49 27.51
CA ASP A 248 -2.37 -17.45 28.54
C ASP A 248 -3.64 -18.05 29.15
N ASP A 249 -3.58 -19.34 29.51
CA ASP A 249 -4.70 -20.08 30.08
C ASP A 249 -5.43 -19.31 31.20
N PRO A 250 -6.74 -19.57 31.43
CA PRO A 250 -7.51 -18.80 32.39
C PRO A 250 -6.94 -18.89 33.83
N PRO A 251 -7.19 -17.85 34.66
CA PRO A 251 -6.81 -17.79 36.08
C PRO A 251 -7.39 -18.94 36.92
N PRO A 252 -6.87 -19.18 38.14
CA PRO A 252 -7.06 -20.43 38.87
C PRO A 252 -8.52 -20.59 39.34
N SER A 253 -9.29 -21.40 38.64
CA SER A 253 -10.55 -21.95 39.14
C SER A 253 -10.66 -23.47 38.97
N SER A 254 -9.54 -24.18 39.02
CA SER A 254 -9.53 -25.61 39.30
C SER A 254 -8.22 -26.03 39.99
N PRO A 255 -8.27 -26.60 41.21
CA PRO A 255 -7.10 -27.11 41.87
C PRO A 255 -6.83 -28.52 41.33
N SER A 256 -6.01 -28.63 40.27
CA SER A 256 -5.48 -29.94 39.85
C SER A 256 -3.95 -29.92 39.93
N PRO A 257 -3.33 -30.69 40.85
CA PRO A 257 -1.89 -30.60 41.16
C PRO A 257 -1.01 -31.40 40.19
N SER A 258 -1.30 -31.40 38.89
CA SER A 258 -0.49 -32.12 37.89
C SER A 258 -0.39 -31.44 36.53
N ALA A 259 -0.47 -30.11 36.48
CA ALA A 259 -0.16 -29.38 35.25
C ALA A 259 1.36 -29.40 35.04
N VAL A 260 1.83 -30.23 34.11
CA VAL A 260 3.16 -30.12 33.52
C VAL A 260 3.34 -28.66 33.13
N ALA A 261 4.40 -28.00 33.60
CA ALA A 261 4.68 -26.61 33.24
C ALA A 261 4.78 -26.52 31.71
N THR A 262 3.76 -25.96 31.08
CA THR A 262 3.77 -25.69 29.64
C THR A 262 4.79 -24.59 29.38
N ASP A 263 5.64 -24.78 28.39
CA ASP A 263 6.61 -23.77 27.99
C ASP A 263 5.86 -22.47 27.63
N PRO A 264 6.10 -21.34 28.33
CA PRO A 264 5.39 -20.10 28.10
C PRO A 264 5.79 -19.39 26.79
N THR A 265 6.73 -19.95 26.04
CA THR A 265 7.22 -19.36 24.78
C THR A 265 6.15 -19.38 23.71
N TRP A 266 5.77 -18.21 23.22
CA TRP A 266 4.95 -18.13 22.00
C TRP A 266 5.78 -18.49 20.78
N ARG A 267 5.22 -19.35 19.93
CA ARG A 267 5.83 -19.82 18.68
C ARG A 267 5.02 -19.31 17.51
N VAL A 268 5.58 -18.37 16.77
CA VAL A 268 4.93 -17.69 15.66
C VAL A 268 5.65 -18.02 14.37
N ALA A 269 4.92 -18.26 13.28
CA ALA A 269 5.50 -18.34 11.94
C ALA A 269 4.88 -17.29 11.02
N MET A 270 5.73 -16.57 10.28
CA MET A 270 5.36 -15.57 9.28
C MET A 270 5.74 -16.10 7.90
N LEU A 271 4.75 -16.51 7.11
CA LEU A 271 4.94 -16.96 5.74
C LEU A 271 4.79 -15.76 4.81
N GLY A 272 5.85 -15.39 4.09
CA GLY A 272 5.91 -14.15 3.32
C GLY A 272 6.25 -12.95 4.21
N ALA A 273 7.40 -12.99 4.88
CA ALA A 273 7.77 -11.94 5.83
C ALA A 273 8.29 -10.65 5.16
N GLY A 274 8.59 -10.69 3.86
CA GLY A 274 9.18 -9.57 3.14
C GLY A 274 10.47 -9.08 3.80
N ALA A 275 10.58 -7.77 4.03
CA ALA A 275 11.72 -7.17 4.74
C ALA A 275 11.70 -7.40 6.27
N SER A 276 10.84 -8.30 6.78
CA SER A 276 10.70 -8.65 8.20
C SER A 276 10.26 -7.51 9.11
N VAL A 277 9.51 -6.53 8.58
CA VAL A 277 9.00 -5.38 9.35
C VAL A 277 8.06 -5.83 10.48
N LEU A 278 6.96 -6.51 10.14
CA LEU A 278 5.98 -7.00 11.12
C LEU A 278 6.60 -7.96 12.17
N PRO A 279 7.36 -9.01 11.80
CA PRO A 279 7.96 -9.90 12.80
C PRO A 279 9.01 -9.19 13.67
N THR A 280 9.76 -8.21 13.14
CA THR A 280 10.68 -7.39 13.96
C THR A 280 9.92 -6.53 14.96
N PHE A 281 8.84 -5.88 14.52
CA PHE A 281 7.97 -5.13 15.40
C PHE A 281 7.42 -6.02 16.53
N TRP A 282 6.88 -7.20 16.20
CA TRP A 282 6.41 -8.18 17.19
C TRP A 282 7.50 -8.67 18.11
N GLN A 283 8.71 -8.95 17.60
CA GLN A 283 9.84 -9.34 18.43
C GLN A 283 10.13 -8.25 19.47
N HIS A 284 10.10 -6.97 19.08
CA HIS A 284 10.35 -5.85 19.98
C HIS A 284 9.28 -5.66 21.06
N VAL A 285 7.99 -5.78 20.70
CA VAL A 285 6.89 -5.57 21.65
C VAL A 285 6.58 -6.80 22.51
N ILE A 286 6.59 -8.01 21.94
CA ILE A 286 6.22 -9.24 22.67
C ILE A 286 7.33 -9.67 23.64
N SER A 287 8.60 -9.61 23.24
CA SER A 287 9.73 -10.13 24.04
C SER A 287 9.93 -9.41 25.38
N ARG A 288 9.32 -8.24 25.56
CA ARG A 288 9.32 -7.48 26.81
C ARG A 288 8.47 -8.11 27.91
N HIS A 289 7.47 -8.91 27.54
CA HIS A 289 6.50 -9.50 28.48
C HIS A 289 6.66 -11.00 28.64
N ARG A 290 7.12 -11.67 27.59
CA ARG A 290 7.24 -13.12 27.56
C ARG A 290 8.27 -13.59 26.55
N PRO A 291 8.78 -14.82 26.69
CA PRO A 291 9.56 -15.44 25.63
C PRO A 291 8.71 -15.61 24.36
N VAL A 292 9.30 -15.29 23.21
CA VAL A 292 8.71 -15.51 21.89
C VAL A 292 9.78 -16.01 20.94
N ARG A 293 9.39 -16.93 20.05
CA ARG A 293 10.19 -17.43 18.94
C ARG A 293 9.43 -17.19 17.65
N ILE A 294 9.93 -16.28 16.83
CA ILE A 294 9.31 -15.91 15.55
C ILE A 294 10.11 -16.50 14.40
N HIS A 295 9.46 -17.38 13.64
CA HIS A 295 9.98 -17.98 12.43
C HIS A 295 9.61 -17.11 11.24
N VAL A 296 10.62 -16.57 10.56
CA VAL A 296 10.47 -15.81 9.32
C VAL A 296 10.70 -16.74 8.13
N VAL A 297 9.71 -16.87 7.25
CA VAL A 297 9.78 -17.73 6.06
C VAL A 297 9.68 -16.88 4.81
N GLU A 298 10.80 -16.72 4.12
CA GLU A 298 10.95 -15.86 2.95
C GLU A 298 11.92 -16.50 1.94
N PRO A 299 11.47 -16.93 0.75
CA PRO A 299 12.34 -17.56 -0.24
C PRO A 299 13.33 -16.59 -0.89
N SER A 300 13.01 -15.29 -0.97
CA SER A 300 13.82 -14.29 -1.66
C SER A 300 15.04 -13.88 -0.84
N ALA A 301 16.22 -14.11 -1.39
CA ALA A 301 17.47 -13.65 -0.80
C ALA A 301 17.55 -12.12 -0.72
N ALA A 302 17.02 -11.43 -1.73
CA ALA A 302 17.03 -9.98 -1.83
C ALA A 302 16.15 -9.34 -0.76
N MET A 303 14.96 -9.93 -0.49
CA MET A 303 14.06 -9.46 0.57
C MET A 303 14.71 -9.60 1.95
N LEU A 304 15.29 -10.77 2.24
CA LEU A 304 15.99 -11.02 3.51
C LEU A 304 17.20 -10.09 3.68
N TYR A 305 18.00 -9.93 2.63
CA TYR A 305 19.13 -9.02 2.62
C TYR A 305 18.68 -7.58 2.93
N ALA A 306 17.64 -7.11 2.24
CA ALA A 306 17.12 -5.77 2.45
C ALA A 306 16.57 -5.58 3.87
N GLY A 307 15.88 -6.59 4.41
CA GLY A 307 15.41 -6.62 5.79
C GLY A 307 16.53 -6.34 6.79
N THR A 308 17.63 -7.10 6.69
CA THR A 308 18.78 -6.95 7.60
C THR A 308 19.53 -5.62 7.43
N HIS A 309 19.66 -5.10 6.21
CA HIS A 309 20.54 -3.96 5.94
C HIS A 309 19.85 -2.60 5.93
N PHE A 310 18.52 -2.56 5.70
CA PHE A 310 17.80 -1.29 5.51
C PHE A 310 16.54 -1.16 6.36
N PHE A 311 16.01 -2.25 6.93
CA PHE A 311 14.77 -2.26 7.73
C PHE A 311 14.99 -2.69 9.20
N ASP A 312 16.25 -2.77 9.65
CA ASP A 312 16.62 -3.19 11.00
C ASP A 312 15.95 -4.51 11.44
N ALA A 313 15.92 -5.50 10.54
CA ALA A 313 15.36 -6.80 10.88
C ALA A 313 16.08 -7.42 12.08
N SER A 314 15.31 -7.81 13.09
CA SER A 314 15.86 -8.26 14.38
C SER A 314 16.67 -9.57 14.26
N ASP A 315 17.88 -9.59 14.82
CA ASP A 315 18.74 -10.79 14.91
C ASP A 315 18.13 -11.95 15.69
N ALA A 316 17.13 -11.69 16.54
CA ALA A 316 16.42 -12.73 17.29
C ALA A 316 15.43 -13.56 16.44
N LEU A 317 15.16 -13.15 15.19
CA LEU A 317 14.26 -13.87 14.29
C LEU A 317 14.90 -15.15 13.76
N VAL A 318 14.11 -16.23 13.68
CA VAL A 318 14.56 -17.50 13.11
C VAL A 318 14.24 -17.53 11.62
N VAL A 319 15.24 -17.27 10.77
CA VAL A 319 15.05 -17.13 9.32
C VAL A 319 15.09 -18.48 8.60
N HIS A 320 14.12 -18.72 7.72
CA HIS A 320 13.99 -19.89 6.85
C HIS A 320 13.89 -19.43 5.39
N LYS A 321 14.97 -19.64 4.63
CA LYS A 321 15.01 -19.29 3.20
C LYS A 321 14.37 -20.39 2.34
N GLN A 322 13.04 -20.44 2.37
CA GLN A 322 12.23 -21.41 1.63
C GLN A 322 10.79 -20.93 1.47
N THR A 323 9.98 -21.66 0.71
CA THR A 323 8.55 -21.34 0.56
C THR A 323 7.76 -21.71 1.81
N GLY A 324 6.62 -21.04 2.03
CA GLY A 324 5.72 -21.38 3.14
C GLY A 324 5.22 -22.82 3.10
N ASN A 325 4.90 -23.35 1.91
CA ASN A 325 4.52 -24.77 1.74
C ASN A 325 5.65 -25.71 2.20
N ALA A 326 6.90 -25.45 1.78
CA ALA A 326 8.04 -26.28 2.19
C ALA A 326 8.26 -26.24 3.70
N PHE A 327 8.16 -25.05 4.31
CA PHE A 327 8.28 -24.89 5.75
C PHE A 327 7.23 -25.69 6.54
N VAL A 328 5.96 -25.60 6.15
CA VAL A 328 4.89 -26.38 6.79
C VAL A 328 5.14 -27.89 6.66
N THR A 329 5.58 -28.35 5.49
CA THR A 329 5.96 -29.76 5.29
C THR A 329 7.11 -30.18 6.22
N THR A 330 8.16 -29.36 6.33
CA THR A 330 9.28 -29.64 7.24
C THR A 330 8.84 -29.73 8.70
N LEU A 331 7.93 -28.87 9.15
CA LEU A 331 7.39 -28.94 10.52
C LEU A 331 6.64 -30.25 10.77
N LEU A 332 5.83 -30.70 9.80
CA LEU A 332 5.09 -31.97 9.88
C LEU A 332 6.03 -33.19 9.93
N GLU A 333 7.13 -33.15 9.20
CA GLU A 333 8.10 -34.26 9.11
C GLU A 333 9.02 -34.32 10.34
N SER A 334 9.41 -33.17 10.89
CA SER A 334 10.38 -33.08 11.98
C SER A 334 9.82 -33.34 13.37
N SER A 335 8.49 -33.54 13.50
CA SER A 335 7.81 -33.55 14.80
C SER A 335 8.17 -32.33 15.66
N ALA A 336 8.30 -31.16 15.00
CA ALA A 336 8.62 -29.91 15.66
C ALA A 336 7.54 -29.51 16.67
N GLU A 337 7.90 -28.60 17.57
CA GLU A 337 6.95 -28.01 18.50
C GLU A 337 5.82 -27.32 17.74
N LEU A 338 4.58 -27.46 18.23
CA LEU A 338 3.42 -26.82 17.64
C LEU A 338 3.54 -25.30 17.73
N LEU A 339 3.00 -24.62 16.72
CA LEU A 339 2.94 -23.17 16.65
C LEU A 339 1.66 -22.66 17.34
N ASP A 340 1.75 -21.46 17.91
CA ASP A 340 0.60 -20.74 18.48
C ASP A 340 -0.08 -19.89 17.40
N LEU A 341 0.69 -19.31 16.49
CA LEU A 341 0.21 -18.47 15.41
C LEU A 341 0.96 -18.74 14.10
N VAL A 342 0.22 -18.87 13.01
CA VAL A 342 0.75 -18.80 11.66
C VAL A 342 0.14 -17.60 10.94
N VAL A 343 0.97 -16.74 10.39
CA VAL A 343 0.57 -15.66 9.50
C VAL A 343 0.91 -16.04 8.07
N VAL A 344 -0.04 -15.79 7.16
CA VAL A 344 0.14 -15.95 5.72
C VAL A 344 -0.02 -14.60 5.06
N ASP A 345 1.09 -14.01 4.63
CA ASP A 345 1.15 -12.71 3.95
C ASP A 345 1.96 -12.85 2.66
N VAL A 346 1.46 -13.69 1.75
CA VAL A 346 2.16 -14.06 0.51
C VAL A 346 1.37 -13.60 -0.70
N GLU A 347 2.01 -12.79 -1.53
CA GLU A 347 1.61 -12.45 -2.90
C GLU A 347 2.74 -12.90 -3.83
N ASP A 348 2.43 -13.75 -4.82
CA ASP A 348 3.45 -14.33 -5.71
C ASP A 348 3.29 -13.93 -7.19
N GLY A 349 2.47 -12.90 -7.46
CA GLY A 349 2.15 -12.43 -8.80
C GLY A 349 1.07 -13.25 -9.51
N THR A 350 0.52 -14.29 -8.88
CA THR A 350 -0.49 -15.15 -9.51
C THR A 350 -1.91 -14.81 -9.05
N THR A 351 -2.89 -15.19 -9.86
CA THR A 351 -4.30 -15.12 -9.47
C THR A 351 -5.00 -16.46 -9.71
N HIS A 352 -5.92 -16.85 -8.83
CA HIS A 352 -6.70 -18.08 -8.98
C HIS A 352 -8.13 -17.93 -8.47
N GLU A 353 -9.03 -18.74 -9.02
CA GLU A 353 -10.43 -18.80 -8.62
C GLU A 353 -10.65 -19.83 -7.51
N LEU A 354 -11.43 -19.46 -6.50
CA LEU A 354 -12.01 -20.36 -5.51
C LEU A 354 -13.40 -20.79 -5.97
N LEU A 355 -13.56 -22.10 -6.21
CA LEU A 355 -14.85 -22.69 -6.60
C LEU A 355 -15.96 -22.38 -5.59
N GLU A 356 -15.61 -22.28 -4.31
CA GLU A 356 -16.48 -21.77 -3.27
C GLU A 356 -16.69 -20.27 -3.49
N HIS A 357 -17.92 -19.87 -3.83
CA HIS A 357 -18.34 -18.48 -4.09
C HIS A 357 -17.78 -17.81 -5.36
N GLY A 358 -16.88 -18.45 -6.10
CA GLY A 358 -16.31 -17.91 -7.35
C GLY A 358 -15.30 -16.78 -7.13
N ASP A 359 -14.80 -16.62 -5.91
CA ASP A 359 -13.88 -15.53 -5.56
C ASP A 359 -12.56 -15.67 -6.33
N VAL A 360 -12.04 -14.57 -6.90
CA VAL A 360 -10.73 -14.55 -7.56
C VAL A 360 -9.73 -13.88 -6.63
N LEU A 361 -8.72 -14.65 -6.22
CA LEU A 361 -7.68 -14.20 -5.28
C LEU A 361 -6.38 -13.90 -6.01
N SER A 362 -5.67 -12.87 -5.56
CA SER A 362 -4.27 -12.57 -5.88
C SER A 362 -3.34 -12.88 -4.70
N ALA A 363 -3.87 -12.84 -3.48
CA ALA A 363 -3.19 -13.31 -2.28
C ALA A 363 -4.20 -13.93 -1.31
N PRO A 364 -3.85 -15.02 -0.59
CA PRO A 364 -2.65 -15.85 -0.76
C PRO A 364 -2.72 -16.70 -2.04
N PRO A 365 -1.61 -17.30 -2.53
CA PRO A 365 -1.62 -18.12 -3.75
C PRO A 365 -2.42 -19.42 -3.61
N ALA A 366 -2.74 -20.04 -4.74
CA ALA A 366 -3.56 -21.27 -4.81
C ALA A 366 -3.05 -22.40 -3.90
N SER A 367 -1.73 -22.55 -3.80
CA SER A 367 -1.10 -23.57 -2.94
C SER A 367 -1.40 -23.35 -1.46
N MET A 368 -1.56 -22.10 -1.02
CA MET A 368 -1.79 -21.69 0.37
C MET A 368 -3.28 -21.50 0.72
N THR A 369 -4.17 -21.64 -0.26
CA THR A 369 -5.63 -21.67 -0.06
C THR A 369 -6.24 -23.04 -0.32
N SER A 370 -5.40 -24.04 -0.65
CA SER A 370 -5.81 -25.43 -0.87
C SER A 370 -6.30 -26.08 0.42
N LYS A 371 -7.27 -27.01 0.31
CA LYS A 371 -7.78 -27.77 1.45
C LYS A 371 -6.67 -28.52 2.18
N GLU A 372 -5.74 -29.10 1.42
CA GLU A 372 -4.58 -29.80 1.95
C GLU A 372 -3.70 -28.88 2.79
N PHE A 373 -3.36 -27.70 2.28
CA PHE A 373 -2.55 -26.73 3.02
C PHE A 373 -3.24 -26.29 4.31
N LEU A 374 -4.53 -25.96 4.29
CA LEU A 374 -5.26 -25.55 5.49
C LEU A 374 -5.31 -26.67 6.55
N HIS A 375 -5.47 -27.93 6.14
CA HIS A 375 -5.38 -29.08 7.05
C HIS A 375 -3.97 -29.24 7.62
N ASN A 376 -2.94 -29.03 6.82
CA ASN A 376 -1.55 -29.07 7.27
C ASN A 376 -1.25 -27.94 8.26
N ILE A 377 -1.76 -26.73 8.04
CA ILE A 377 -1.69 -25.62 9.00
C ILE A 377 -2.33 -26.01 10.33
N ARG A 378 -3.55 -26.56 10.33
CA ARG A 378 -4.19 -27.05 11.56
C ARG A 378 -3.32 -28.06 12.33
N ARG A 379 -2.62 -28.94 11.62
CA ARG A 379 -1.79 -29.99 12.22
C ARG A 379 -0.50 -29.47 12.84
N VAL A 380 0.02 -28.33 12.38
CA VAL A 380 1.20 -27.68 12.97
C VAL A 380 0.85 -26.67 14.05
N LEU A 381 -0.44 -26.36 14.23
CA LEU A 381 -0.94 -25.46 15.27
C LEU A 381 -1.26 -26.21 16.57
N GLY A 382 -1.07 -25.52 17.70
CA GLY A 382 -1.50 -25.97 19.02
C GLY A 382 -3.03 -26.06 19.17
N PRO A 383 -3.53 -26.62 20.29
CA PRO A 383 -4.98 -26.75 20.52
C PRO A 383 -5.78 -25.45 20.50
N ARG A 384 -5.12 -24.31 20.78
CA ARG A 384 -5.68 -22.95 20.71
C ARG A 384 -5.03 -22.09 19.63
N GLY A 385 -4.41 -22.73 18.65
CA GLY A 385 -3.64 -22.05 17.62
C GLY A 385 -4.50 -21.26 16.64
N VAL A 386 -3.87 -20.28 16.00
CA VAL A 386 -4.52 -19.33 15.10
C VAL A 386 -3.79 -19.31 13.77
N VAL A 387 -4.54 -19.22 12.67
CA VAL A 387 -4.01 -18.77 11.39
C VAL A 387 -4.59 -17.40 11.06
N ALA A 388 -3.75 -16.46 10.65
CA ALA A 388 -4.15 -15.14 10.16
C ALA A 388 -3.66 -14.99 8.71
N MET A 389 -4.56 -14.65 7.78
CA MET A 389 -4.24 -14.60 6.35
C MET A 389 -4.59 -13.23 5.78
N ASN A 390 -3.64 -12.59 5.11
CA ASN A 390 -3.90 -11.43 4.27
C ASN A 390 -4.55 -11.89 2.96
N VAL A 391 -5.73 -11.37 2.64
CA VAL A 391 -6.48 -11.70 1.42
C VAL A 391 -6.64 -10.49 0.54
N ILE A 392 -6.10 -10.60 -0.67
CA ILE A 392 -6.30 -9.66 -1.77
C ILE A 392 -7.09 -10.42 -2.83
N GLY A 393 -8.32 -9.99 -3.08
CA GLY A 393 -9.22 -10.68 -3.99
C GLY A 393 -10.45 -9.85 -4.32
N HIS A 394 -11.23 -10.35 -5.29
CA HIS A 394 -12.46 -9.72 -5.73
C HIS A 394 -13.52 -10.77 -6.09
N LYS A 395 -14.79 -10.35 -6.08
CA LYS A 395 -15.91 -11.14 -6.60
C LYS A 395 -15.83 -11.27 -8.13
N PRO A 396 -16.44 -12.31 -8.74
CA PRO A 396 -16.53 -12.42 -10.19
C PRO A 396 -17.09 -11.14 -10.83
N THR A 397 -16.56 -10.79 -12.01
CA THR A 397 -17.08 -9.70 -12.85
C THR A 397 -18.58 -9.89 -13.11
N GLY A 398 -19.39 -8.92 -12.69
CA GLY A 398 -20.86 -8.95 -12.81
C GLY A 398 -21.61 -9.20 -11.49
N SER A 399 -20.90 -9.44 -10.38
CA SER A 399 -21.52 -9.44 -9.04
C SER A 399 -22.08 -8.05 -8.69
N LEU A 400 -23.26 -8.02 -8.06
CA LEU A 400 -23.87 -6.79 -7.53
C LEU A 400 -23.15 -6.27 -6.27
N GLU A 401 -22.32 -7.11 -5.64
CA GLU A 401 -21.52 -6.75 -4.47
C GLU A 401 -20.13 -6.26 -4.92
N SER A 402 -19.83 -4.98 -4.65
CA SER A 402 -18.55 -4.35 -4.97
C SER A 402 -17.44 -4.64 -3.96
N ALA A 403 -17.78 -5.21 -2.80
CA ALA A 403 -16.86 -5.61 -1.75
C ALA A 403 -17.00 -7.13 -1.51
N GLY A 404 -15.88 -7.83 -1.40
CA GLY A 404 -15.84 -9.30 -1.29
C GLY A 404 -14.60 -9.88 -1.98
N GLY A 405 -14.51 -11.20 -2.07
CA GLY A 405 -13.31 -11.89 -2.54
C GLY A 405 -12.52 -12.56 -1.41
N TRP A 406 -13.21 -12.98 -0.35
CA TRP A 406 -12.64 -13.72 0.78
C TRP A 406 -13.59 -14.79 1.33
N ASP A 407 -14.88 -14.78 0.97
CA ASP A 407 -15.91 -15.68 1.48
C ASP A 407 -15.60 -17.15 1.15
N GLY A 408 -15.06 -17.42 -0.03
CA GLY A 408 -14.60 -18.73 -0.43
C GLY A 408 -13.51 -19.26 0.50
N LEU A 409 -12.54 -18.41 0.87
CA LEU A 409 -11.48 -18.79 1.80
C LEU A 409 -12.02 -18.96 3.22
N ALA A 410 -12.89 -18.05 3.68
CA ALA A 410 -13.54 -18.16 4.98
C ALA A 410 -14.35 -19.46 5.12
N THR A 411 -15.09 -19.84 4.07
CA THR A 411 -15.84 -21.10 4.00
C THR A 411 -14.91 -22.31 4.08
N ARG A 412 -13.77 -22.28 3.35
CA ARG A 412 -12.78 -23.35 3.43
C ARG A 412 -12.16 -23.45 4.81
N LEU A 413 -11.79 -22.33 5.44
CA LEU A 413 -11.27 -22.29 6.80
C LEU A 413 -12.28 -22.87 7.80
N ALA A 414 -13.58 -22.59 7.64
CA ALA A 414 -14.62 -23.12 8.53
C ALA A 414 -14.75 -24.66 8.49
N THR A 415 -14.20 -25.33 7.47
CA THR A 415 -14.13 -26.80 7.44
C THR A 415 -13.02 -27.38 8.31
N VAL A 416 -12.08 -26.53 8.74
CA VAL A 416 -10.85 -26.92 9.44
C VAL A 416 -10.74 -26.25 10.82
N PHE A 417 -11.26 -25.05 11.00
CA PHE A 417 -11.16 -24.25 12.23
C PHE A 417 -12.49 -24.11 12.95
N ASP A 418 -12.46 -23.92 14.27
CA ASP A 418 -13.66 -23.90 15.11
C ASP A 418 -14.43 -22.58 14.98
N GLN A 419 -13.71 -21.50 14.68
CA GLN A 419 -14.28 -20.19 14.36
C GLN A 419 -13.53 -19.55 13.20
N VAL A 420 -14.25 -18.75 12.41
CA VAL A 420 -13.65 -17.90 11.38
C VAL A 420 -14.04 -16.45 11.58
N TRP A 421 -13.04 -15.58 11.56
CA TRP A 421 -13.19 -14.14 11.73
C TRP A 421 -12.65 -13.40 10.52
N VAL A 422 -13.20 -12.22 10.27
CA VAL A 422 -12.76 -11.34 9.18
C VAL A 422 -12.60 -9.91 9.67
N LEU A 423 -11.61 -9.22 9.11
CA LEU A 423 -11.34 -7.80 9.31
C LEU A 423 -11.19 -7.13 7.94
N PRO A 424 -12.24 -6.46 7.45
CA PRO A 424 -12.17 -5.69 6.22
C PRO A 424 -11.26 -4.47 6.38
N LEU A 425 -10.30 -4.31 5.48
CA LEU A 425 -9.46 -3.12 5.31
C LEU A 425 -9.86 -2.39 4.03
N GLU A 426 -9.17 -1.29 3.69
CA GLU A 426 -9.50 -0.50 2.50
C GLU A 426 -9.18 -1.25 1.19
N ALA A 427 -8.01 -1.88 1.11
CA ALA A 427 -7.53 -2.56 -0.10
C ALA A 427 -7.56 -4.10 -0.03
N ASN A 428 -7.71 -4.66 1.17
CA ASN A 428 -7.59 -6.10 1.45
C ASN A 428 -8.52 -6.52 2.60
N THR A 429 -8.60 -7.82 2.86
CA THR A 429 -9.33 -8.36 4.01
C THR A 429 -8.45 -9.34 4.75
N LEU A 430 -8.41 -9.26 6.08
CA LEU A 430 -7.74 -10.28 6.88
C LEU A 430 -8.75 -11.34 7.30
N VAL A 431 -8.39 -12.60 7.12
CA VAL A 431 -9.22 -13.75 7.50
C VAL A 431 -8.48 -14.59 8.53
N PHE A 432 -9.14 -14.91 9.64
CA PHE A 432 -8.55 -15.62 10.77
C PHE A 432 -9.28 -16.94 10.99
N GLY A 433 -8.54 -18.05 11.03
CA GLY A 433 -9.04 -19.35 11.49
C GLY A 433 -8.56 -19.62 12.90
N VAL A 434 -9.47 -19.90 13.83
CA VAL A 434 -9.16 -20.00 15.26
C VAL A 434 -9.57 -21.37 15.82
N LEU A 435 -8.66 -21.99 16.58
CA LEU A 435 -8.89 -23.26 17.29
C LEU A 435 -9.17 -23.04 18.77
N GLY A 436 -10.03 -23.86 19.36
CA GLY A 436 -10.18 -24.00 20.81
C GLY A 436 -10.60 -22.72 21.54
N TRP A 437 -11.08 -21.70 20.83
CA TRP A 437 -11.42 -20.41 21.43
C TRP A 437 -12.85 -20.43 22.00
N PRO A 438 -13.04 -20.19 23.31
CA PRO A 438 -14.33 -20.41 23.97
C PRO A 438 -15.32 -19.25 23.79
N SER A 439 -14.84 -18.06 23.42
CA SER A 439 -15.65 -16.83 23.38
C SER A 439 -16.10 -16.48 21.97
N HIS A 440 -17.25 -15.83 21.85
CA HIS A 440 -17.72 -15.20 20.60
C HIS A 440 -17.34 -13.72 20.51
N VAL A 441 -16.48 -13.27 21.41
CA VAL A 441 -15.95 -11.91 21.48
C VAL A 441 -14.43 -12.05 21.63
N LEU A 442 -13.68 -11.34 20.77
CA LEU A 442 -12.26 -11.13 21.00
C LEU A 442 -12.13 -10.17 22.20
N PRO A 443 -11.55 -10.55 23.35
CA PRO A 443 -11.30 -9.67 24.48
C PRO A 443 -10.26 -8.59 24.13
N PRO A 444 -10.18 -7.49 24.89
CA PRO A 444 -9.05 -6.56 24.78
C PRO A 444 -7.74 -7.30 25.15
N LEU A 445 -6.60 -6.76 24.70
CA LEU A 445 -5.30 -7.25 25.14
C LEU A 445 -5.22 -7.12 26.68
N SER A 446 -4.69 -8.12 27.40
CA SER A 446 -4.60 -8.07 28.87
C SER A 446 -3.61 -7.00 29.32
N THR A 447 -4.09 -5.97 30.02
CA THR A 447 -3.39 -4.69 30.27
C THR A 447 -2.55 -4.61 31.54
N THR A 448 -2.22 -5.72 32.20
CA THR A 448 -1.73 -5.66 33.60
C THR A 448 -0.34 -5.05 33.83
N SER A 449 0.40 -4.57 32.81
CA SER A 449 1.53 -3.64 33.02
C SER A 449 1.98 -2.87 31.76
N LEU A 450 1.03 -2.16 31.14
CA LEU A 450 1.18 -1.24 30.01
C LEU A 450 2.27 -0.11 30.11
N SER A 451 3.50 -0.15 29.56
CA SER A 451 4.39 1.03 29.35
C SER A 451 4.01 1.86 28.11
N ASP A 452 4.57 3.07 27.93
CA ASP A 452 4.25 3.99 26.81
C ASP A 452 4.40 3.35 25.41
N GLN A 453 5.29 2.36 25.23
CA GLN A 453 5.49 1.65 23.96
C GLN A 453 4.52 0.48 23.73
N GLU A 454 3.82 0.03 24.76
CA GLU A 454 2.74 -0.96 24.65
C GLU A 454 1.40 -0.30 24.29
N GLN A 455 1.29 1.02 24.42
CA GLN A 455 0.14 1.80 23.95
C GLN A 455 -0.10 1.58 22.45
N VAL A 456 0.95 1.44 21.64
CA VAL A 456 0.82 1.22 20.18
C VAL A 456 0.07 -0.06 19.84
N VAL A 457 0.36 -1.17 20.52
CA VAL A 457 -0.37 -2.42 20.28
C VAL A 457 -1.81 -2.24 20.75
N GLN A 458 -2.03 -1.56 21.87
CA GLN A 458 -3.39 -1.28 22.34
C GLN A 458 -4.15 -0.37 21.37
N ASP A 459 -3.53 0.65 20.78
CA ASP A 459 -4.11 1.56 19.80
C ASP A 459 -4.52 0.80 18.53
N ILE A 460 -3.67 -0.12 18.06
CA ILE A 460 -4.00 -1.04 16.97
C ILE A 460 -5.25 -1.86 17.34
N PHE A 461 -5.30 -2.42 18.54
CA PHE A 461 -6.47 -3.18 18.97
C PHE A 461 -7.72 -2.29 19.03
N ASP A 462 -7.65 -1.10 19.60
CA ASP A 462 -8.79 -0.20 19.74
C ASP A 462 -9.33 0.27 18.39
N GLU A 463 -8.45 0.43 17.38
CA GLU A 463 -8.84 0.78 16.03
C GLU A 463 -9.45 -0.39 15.25
N PHE A 464 -8.81 -1.57 15.26
CA PHE A 464 -9.17 -2.66 14.35
C PHE A 464 -10.11 -3.69 14.96
N ARG A 465 -10.03 -3.96 16.27
CA ARG A 465 -10.90 -4.95 16.94
C ARG A 465 -12.39 -4.66 16.77
N PRO A 466 -12.90 -3.41 16.85
CA PRO A 466 -14.32 -3.13 16.65
C PRO A 466 -14.84 -3.48 15.25
N ARG A 467 -13.93 -3.56 14.27
CA ARG A 467 -14.26 -3.88 12.87
C ARG A 467 -14.26 -5.39 12.60
N MET A 468 -13.72 -6.20 13.51
CA MET A 468 -13.71 -7.65 13.37
C MET A 468 -15.11 -8.26 13.43
N ARG A 469 -15.38 -9.23 12.56
CA ARG A 469 -16.64 -9.95 12.49
C ARG A 469 -16.40 -11.43 12.47
N ARG A 470 -17.11 -12.19 13.30
CA ARG A 470 -17.17 -13.64 13.18
C ARG A 470 -18.15 -14.01 12.06
N VAL A 471 -17.71 -14.86 11.15
CA VAL A 471 -18.48 -15.30 9.97
C VAL A 471 -18.83 -16.79 10.01
N HIS A 472 -18.06 -17.60 10.75
CA HIS A 472 -18.37 -19.01 11.05
C HIS A 472 -18.14 -19.33 12.52
#